data_AF-A0A2A5M645-F1
#
_entry.id   AF-A0A2A5M645-F1
#
_cell.length_a   1.000
_cell.length_b   1.000
_cell.length_c   1.000
_cell.angle_alpha   90.00
_cell.angle_beta   90.00
_cell.angle_gamma   90.00
#
_symmetry.space_group_name_H-M   'P 1'
#
loop_
_entity.id
_entity.type
_entity.pdbx_description
1 polymer ?
#
loop_
_entity_poly.entity_id
_entity_poly.type
_entity_poly.pdbx_seq_one_letter_code
_entity_poly.pdbx_strand_id
1 'polypeptide(L)'
;MRAAKYGITKDYVMALRAVLPSGEIIRAGKRTIKDVAGYNLAGILIASEGSLAVLSELTLKLMPLPKFKKTAFAIFPSIKSAMNAVYKSLASGV
;
A
#
# COMPACT_ATOMS: atom_id res chain seq x y z
N MET A 1 -4.87 -13.06 -0.31
CA MET A 1 -3.95 -11.92 -0.57
C MET A 1 -4.48 -10.67 0.15
N ARG A 2 -3.70 -10.04 1.04
CA ARG A 2 -4.10 -8.76 1.64
C ARG A 2 -3.85 -7.58 0.70
N ALA A 3 -2.72 -7.58 -0.01
CA ALA A 3 -2.38 -6.52 -0.96
C ALA A 3 -3.39 -6.37 -2.11
N ALA A 4 -3.90 -7.49 -2.66
CA ALA A 4 -4.90 -7.47 -3.73
C ALA A 4 -6.22 -6.78 -3.31
N LYS A 5 -6.60 -6.87 -2.02
CA LYS A 5 -7.83 -6.28 -1.49
C LYS A 5 -7.62 -4.88 -0.91
N TYR A 6 -6.48 -4.64 -0.29
CA TYR A 6 -6.26 -3.46 0.55
C TYR A 6 -5.13 -2.54 0.07
N GLY A 7 -4.40 -2.91 -0.98
CA GLY A 7 -3.27 -2.15 -1.50
C GLY A 7 -1.93 -2.51 -0.87
N ILE A 8 -0.89 -1.83 -1.35
CA ILE A 8 0.50 -1.93 -0.88
C ILE A 8 0.84 -0.77 0.07
N THR A 9 2.00 -0.80 0.72
CA THR A 9 2.42 0.21 1.71
C THR A 9 2.20 1.65 1.25
N LYS A 10 2.48 1.96 -0.03
CA LYS A 10 2.28 3.29 -0.62
C LYS A 10 0.83 3.78 -0.53
N ASP A 11 -0.15 2.88 -0.62
CA ASP A 11 -1.58 3.20 -0.58
C ASP A 11 -2.05 3.60 0.84
N TYR A 12 -1.24 3.30 1.85
CA TYR A 12 -1.52 3.66 3.24
C TYR A 12 -0.84 4.95 3.67
N VAL A 13 0.27 5.35 3.05
CA VAL A 13 1.01 6.56 3.47
C VAL A 13 0.37 7.80 2.87
N MET A 14 -0.19 8.65 3.72
CA MET A 14 -0.84 9.91 3.32
C MET A 14 0.14 11.09 3.34
N ALA A 15 1.01 11.12 4.34
CA ALA A 15 2.03 12.15 4.52
C ALA A 15 3.22 11.58 5.29
N LEU A 16 4.38 12.23 5.15
CA LEU A 16 5.59 11.85 5.86
C LEU A 16 6.44 13.07 6.23
N ARG A 17 7.31 12.89 7.23
CA ARG A 17 8.42 13.79 7.55
C ARG A 17 9.72 13.07 7.22
N ALA A 18 10.58 13.71 6.44
CA ALA A 18 11.87 13.15 6.03
C ALA A 18 13.00 14.12 6.36
N VAL A 19 14.15 13.57 6.75
CA VAL A 19 15.42 14.29 6.89
C VAL A 19 16.27 13.97 5.68
N LEU A 20 16.57 14.99 4.88
CA LEU A 20 17.40 14.87 3.68
C LEU A 20 18.89 14.71 4.05
N PRO A 21 19.75 14.25 3.12
CA PRO A 21 21.19 14.17 3.36
C PRO A 21 21.84 15.52 3.72
N SER A 22 21.24 16.63 3.29
CA SER A 22 21.63 18.00 3.68
C SER A 22 21.35 18.33 5.15
N GLY A 23 20.58 17.50 5.85
CA GLY A 23 20.04 17.78 7.19
C GLY A 23 18.72 18.55 7.19
N GLU A 24 18.24 19.00 6.02
CA GLU A 24 16.96 19.69 5.89
C GLU A 24 15.79 18.74 6.22
N ILE A 25 14.81 19.24 6.96
CA ILE A 25 13.60 18.51 7.29
C ILE A 25 12.47 18.95 6.36
N ILE A 26 11.94 18.00 5.59
CA ILE A 26 10.81 18.25 4.70
C ILE A 26 9.55 17.53 5.17
N ARG A 27 8.39 18.06 4.80
CA ARG A 27 7.09 17.39 4.90
C ARG A 27 6.54 17.17 3.51
N ALA A 28 6.14 15.94 3.22
CA ALA A 28 5.58 15.55 1.92
C ALA A 28 4.21 14.89 2.10
N GLY A 29 3.28 15.20 1.21
CA GLY A 29 1.89 14.73 1.28
C GLY A 29 1.03 15.52 2.27
N LYS A 30 -0.25 15.16 2.37
CA LYS A 30 -1.24 15.83 3.22
C LYS A 30 -2.19 14.81 3.86
N ARG A 31 -2.87 15.24 4.91
CA ARG A 31 -3.93 14.45 5.58
C ARG A 31 -5.23 14.38 4.79
N THR A 32 -5.30 15.02 3.62
CA THR A 32 -6.48 15.02 2.75
C THR A 32 -6.51 13.77 1.89
N ILE A 33 -7.71 13.29 1.54
CA ILE A 33 -7.89 12.11 0.68
C ILE A 33 -7.35 12.38 -0.74
N LYS A 34 -7.45 13.64 -1.19
CA LYS A 34 -6.94 14.09 -2.48
C LYS A 34 -5.89 15.16 -2.24
N ASP A 35 -4.71 14.96 -2.81
CA ASP A 35 -3.66 15.97 -2.92
C ASP A 35 -3.20 16.01 -4.37
N VAL A 36 -3.37 17.17 -4.99
CA VAL A 36 -3.02 17.42 -6.41
C VAL A 36 -2.06 18.61 -6.54
N ALA A 37 -1.57 19.13 -5.43
CA ALA A 37 -0.67 20.27 -5.42
C ALA A 37 0.78 19.78 -5.55
N GLY A 38 1.36 19.94 -6.74
CA GLY A 38 2.77 19.64 -7.00
C GLY A 38 3.07 18.15 -7.16
N TYR A 39 4.35 17.79 -6.99
CA TYR A 39 4.82 16.42 -7.18
C TYR A 39 4.52 15.52 -5.98
N ASN A 40 4.29 14.23 -6.25
CA ASN A 40 4.12 13.22 -5.23
C ASN A 40 5.47 12.81 -4.61
N LEU A 41 6.11 13.73 -3.88
CA LEU A 41 7.38 13.52 -3.19
C LEU A 41 7.28 12.39 -2.16
N ALA A 42 6.14 12.28 -1.46
CA ALA A 42 5.91 11.17 -0.54
C ALA A 42 6.01 9.82 -1.28
N GLY A 43 5.39 9.73 -2.45
CA GLY A 43 5.42 8.55 -3.32
C GLY A 43 6.79 8.20 -3.90
N ILE A 44 7.74 9.14 -3.96
CA ILE A 44 9.14 8.91 -4.37
C ILE A 44 9.97 8.40 -3.18
N LEU A 45 9.76 8.98 -2.00
CA LEU A 45 10.51 8.63 -0.80
C LEU A 45 10.08 7.29 -0.21
N ILE A 46 8.82 6.90 -0.38
CA ILE A 46 8.33 5.56 -0.06
C ILE A 46 9.05 4.54 -0.94
N ALA A 47 9.55 3.48 -0.32
CA ALA A 47 10.36 2.43 -0.97
C ALA A 47 11.71 2.92 -1.53
N SER A 48 12.21 4.09 -1.12
CA SER A 48 13.59 4.51 -1.40
C SER A 48 14.64 3.70 -0.62
N GLU A 49 14.22 2.83 0.30
CA GLU A 49 15.10 2.00 1.14
C GLU A 49 16.15 2.82 1.92
N GLY A 50 15.84 4.08 2.22
CA GLY A 50 16.74 4.97 2.96
C GLY A 50 17.84 5.62 2.12
N SER A 51 17.88 5.35 0.81
CA SER A 51 18.89 5.94 -0.09
C SER A 51 18.69 7.44 -0.33
N LEU A 52 17.45 7.93 -0.26
CA LEU A 52 17.11 9.32 -0.57
C LEU A 52 16.95 10.21 0.67
N ALA A 53 16.48 9.65 1.78
CA ALA A 53 16.23 10.38 3.03
C ALA A 53 15.94 9.42 4.19
N VAL A 54 16.07 9.92 5.42
CA VAL A 54 15.62 9.22 6.63
C VAL A 54 14.19 9.63 6.97
N LEU A 55 13.24 8.69 6.96
CA LEU A 55 11.85 8.94 7.33
C LEU A 55 11.71 8.94 8.86
N SER A 56 11.16 10.01 9.43
CA SER A 56 11.04 10.19 10.89
C SER A 56 9.60 10.23 11.41
N GLU A 57 8.63 10.58 10.56
CA GLU A 57 7.20 10.51 10.89
C GLU A 57 6.43 9.99 9.69
N LEU A 58 5.38 9.19 9.93
CA LEU A 58 4.44 8.72 8.91
C LEU A 58 3.01 8.97 9.36
N THR A 59 2.20 9.55 8.48
CA THR A 59 0.75 9.59 8.64
C THR A 59 0.13 8.49 7.77
N LEU A 60 -0.55 7.55 8.42
CA LEU A 60 -1.13 6.39 7.75
C LEU A 60 -2.66 6.46 7.71
N LYS A 61 -3.23 6.09 6.56
CA LYS A 61 -4.65 5.79 6.42
C LYS A 61 -4.96 4.49 7.15
N LEU A 62 -5.91 4.54 8.08
CA LEU A 62 -6.39 3.34 8.77
C LEU A 62 -7.54 2.70 8.00
N MET A 63 -7.62 1.37 8.08
CA MET A 63 -8.72 0.60 7.54
C MET A 63 -9.61 0.10 8.68
N PRO A 64 -10.95 0.08 8.49
CA PRO A 64 -11.85 -0.47 9.49
C PRO A 64 -11.57 -1.96 9.69
N LEU A 65 -11.70 -2.42 10.93
CA LEU A 65 -11.59 -3.84 11.25
C LEU A 65 -12.76 -4.61 10.61
N PRO A 66 -12.52 -5.66 9.81
CA PRO A 66 -13.59 -6.42 9.18
C PRO A 66 -14.38 -7.20 10.25
N LYS A 67 -15.72 -7.08 10.20
CA LYS A 67 -16.62 -7.80 11.12
C LYS A 67 -16.55 -9.32 10.99
N PHE A 68 -16.23 -9.81 9.78
CA PHE A 68 -16.18 -11.24 9.46
C PHE A 68 -14.97 -11.55 8.58
N LYS A 69 -14.39 -12.74 8.78
CA LYS A 69 -13.31 -13.28 7.95
C LYS A 69 -13.62 -14.74 7.67
N LYS A 70 -13.51 -15.15 6.40
CA LYS A 70 -13.61 -16.55 5.95
C LYS A 70 -12.31 -16.97 5.27
N THR A 71 -11.99 -18.24 5.30
CA THR A 71 -10.81 -18.82 4.63
C THR A 71 -11.23 -20.13 4.00
N ALA A 72 -10.79 -20.35 2.76
CA ALA A 72 -11.10 -21.56 1.99
C ALA A 72 -9.78 -22.17 1.49
N PHE A 73 -9.78 -23.49 1.33
CA PHE A 73 -8.66 -24.27 0.83
C PHE A 73 -9.18 -25.22 -0.26
N ALA A 74 -8.41 -25.37 -1.34
CA ALA A 74 -8.76 -26.23 -2.47
C ALA A 74 -7.50 -26.87 -3.04
N ILE A 75 -7.64 -28.13 -3.46
CA ILE A 75 -6.58 -28.90 -4.13
C ILE A 75 -6.97 -29.04 -5.61
N PHE A 76 -6.01 -28.83 -6.50
CA PHE A 76 -6.22 -28.88 -7.93
C PHE A 76 -5.29 -29.91 -8.57
N PRO A 77 -5.76 -30.67 -9.58
CA PRO A 77 -4.94 -31.69 -10.25
C PRO A 77 -3.86 -31.09 -11.17
N SER A 78 -3.93 -29.78 -11.48
CA SER A 78 -2.94 -29.08 -12.30
C SER A 78 -2.82 -27.60 -11.95
N ILE A 79 -1.68 -26.99 -12.30
CA ILE A 79 -1.44 -25.55 -12.18
C ILE A 79 -2.47 -24.75 -12.99
N LYS A 80 -2.82 -25.22 -14.20
CA LYS A 80 -3.81 -24.56 -15.07
C LYS A 80 -5.19 -24.48 -14.41
N SER A 81 -5.64 -25.57 -13.77
CA SER A 81 -6.90 -25.57 -13.02
C SER A 81 -6.87 -24.64 -11.81
N ALA A 82 -5.74 -24.58 -11.08
CA ALA A 82 -5.57 -23.67 -9.95
C ALA A 82 -5.64 -22.20 -10.39
N MET A 83 -4.96 -21.85 -11.50
CA MET A 83 -4.96 -20.48 -12.02
C MET A 83 -6.33 -20.03 -12.52
N ASN A 84 -7.07 -20.90 -13.20
CA ASN A 84 -8.44 -20.62 -13.60
C ASN A 84 -9.36 -20.37 -12.38
N ALA A 85 -9.18 -21.10 -11.30
CA ALA A 85 -9.95 -20.90 -10.07
C ALA A 85 -9.64 -19.54 -9.41
N VAL A 86 -8.37 -19.15 -9.35
CA VAL A 86 -7.96 -17.82 -8.86
C VAL A 86 -8.58 -16.71 -9.69
N TYR A 87 -8.50 -16.80 -11.02
CA TYR A 87 -9.08 -15.81 -11.93
C TYR A 87 -10.59 -15.66 -11.75
N LYS A 88 -11.32 -16.79 -11.69
CA LYS A 88 -12.78 -16.78 -11.45
C LYS A 88 -13.13 -16.19 -10.09
N SER A 89 -12.38 -16.50 -9.04
CA SER A 89 -12.59 -15.93 -7.69
C SER A 89 -12.44 -14.41 -7.70
N LEU A 90 -11.34 -13.90 -8.25
CA LEU A 90 -11.09 -12.45 -8.38
C LEU A 90 -12.18 -11.77 -9.21
N ALA A 91 -12.58 -12.36 -10.35
CA ALA A 91 -13.62 -11.80 -11.22
C ALA A 91 -15.01 -11.77 -10.56
N SER A 92 -15.28 -12.70 -9.64
CA SER A 92 -16.54 -12.73 -8.88
C SER A 92 -16.62 -11.69 -7.76
N GLY A 93 -15.52 -10.97 -7.48
CA GLY A 93 -15.46 -9.95 -6.42
C GLY A 93 -15.36 -10.52 -5.00
N VAL A 94 -14.99 -11.80 -4.88
CA VAL A 94 -14.76 -12.51 -3.59
C VAL A 94 -13.31 -12.37 -3.15
#